data_AF-A0A1V4DPA7-F1
#
_entry.id   AF-A0A1V4DPA7-F1
#
_cell.length_a   1.000
_cell.length_b   1.000
_cell.length_c   1.000
_cell.angle_alpha   90.00
_cell.angle_beta   90.00
_cell.angle_gamma   90.00
#
_symmetry.space_group_name_H-M   'P 1'
#
loop_
_entity.id
_entity.type
_entity.pdbx_description
1 polymer ?
#
loop_
_entity_poly.entity_id
_entity_poly.type
_entity_poly.pdbx_seq_one_letter_code
_entity_poly.pdbx_strand_id
1 'polypeptide(L)'
;MSLVERHLSSLMRQLATQDHVELVHPFAEHKMFGALVYVAECFGFRYAGVRLVGRHKILHVHLVRDTHPAAQQRAAANLAAFPQVGAGGNVPGMYLNSLTPVPEAQADVDLIIALIKYDALIEAGNPRQLKTIGWGAAALFLLMAPLTGKYAVLLPLAVLIPAFMYGALRINTVRRAKLAAQLTAAGCTQVRDDAGRERYVRPLPYATQGA
;
A
#
# COMPACT_ATOMS: atom_id res chain seq x y z
N MET A 1 -14.68 -19.67 -14.86
CA MET A 1 -14.28 -18.30 -14.52
C MET A 1 -13.28 -18.34 -13.39
N SER A 2 -12.01 -17.99 -13.67
CA SER A 2 -10.92 -18.06 -12.68
C SER A 2 -11.04 -16.95 -11.63
N LEU A 3 -10.38 -17.09 -10.47
CA LEU A 3 -10.36 -16.02 -9.46
C LEU A 3 -9.78 -14.72 -10.03
N VAL A 4 -8.70 -14.83 -10.82
CA VAL A 4 -8.07 -13.71 -11.51
C VAL A 4 -9.05 -12.97 -12.43
N GLU A 5 -9.83 -13.72 -13.21
CA GLU A 5 -10.83 -13.17 -14.13
C GLU A 5 -11.96 -12.44 -13.38
N ARG A 6 -12.37 -12.95 -12.20
CA ARG A 6 -13.34 -12.26 -11.33
C ARG A 6 -12.78 -10.95 -10.77
N HIS A 7 -11.54 -10.95 -10.31
CA HIS A 7 -10.89 -9.73 -9.80
C HIS A 7 -10.73 -8.69 -10.92
N LEU A 8 -10.29 -9.12 -12.11
CA LEU A 8 -10.08 -8.25 -13.25
C LEU A 8 -11.40 -7.70 -13.83
N SER A 9 -12.43 -8.54 -13.96
CA SER A 9 -13.77 -8.09 -14.38
C SER A 9 -14.39 -7.10 -13.39
N SER A 10 -14.23 -7.35 -12.08
CA SER A 10 -14.65 -6.41 -11.03
C SER A 10 -13.92 -5.07 -11.16
N LEU A 11 -12.60 -5.12 -11.34
CA LEU A 11 -11.77 -3.94 -11.53
C LEU A 11 -12.23 -3.15 -12.76
N MET A 12 -12.34 -3.78 -13.93
CA MET A 12 -12.76 -3.11 -15.15
C MET A 12 -14.17 -2.49 -15.05
N ARG A 13 -15.10 -3.16 -14.36
CA ARG A 13 -16.43 -2.62 -14.08
C ARG A 13 -16.36 -1.36 -13.21
N GLN A 14 -15.52 -1.35 -12.18
CA GLN A 14 -15.30 -0.17 -11.33
C GLN A 14 -14.65 0.97 -12.14
N LEU A 15 -13.63 0.68 -12.94
CA LEU A 15 -12.96 1.68 -13.79
C LEU A 15 -13.89 2.30 -14.84
N ALA A 16 -14.88 1.56 -15.33
CA ALA A 16 -15.86 2.07 -16.28
C ALA A 16 -16.91 2.98 -15.62
N THR A 17 -17.21 2.76 -14.33
CA THR A 17 -18.34 3.40 -13.66
C THR A 17 -17.91 4.55 -12.73
N GLN A 18 -16.71 4.48 -12.16
CA GLN A 18 -16.28 5.36 -11.08
C GLN A 18 -14.97 6.08 -11.44
N ASP A 19 -14.87 7.35 -11.04
CA ASP A 19 -13.62 8.13 -11.12
C ASP A 19 -12.70 7.89 -9.92
N HIS A 20 -13.26 7.42 -8.81
CA HIS A 20 -12.54 6.96 -7.63
C HIS A 20 -12.82 5.49 -7.42
N VAL A 21 -11.80 4.65 -7.55
CA VAL A 21 -11.91 3.19 -7.41
C VAL A 21 -11.24 2.75 -6.12
N GLU A 22 -11.93 1.91 -5.36
CA GLU A 22 -11.41 1.30 -4.15
C GLU A 22 -11.30 -0.21 -4.34
N LEU A 23 -10.07 -0.72 -4.26
CA LEU A 23 -9.78 -2.14 -4.30
C LEU A 23 -9.72 -2.67 -2.88
N VAL A 24 -10.70 -3.49 -2.52
CA VAL A 24 -10.81 -4.12 -1.20
C VAL A 24 -10.82 -5.63 -1.36
N HIS A 25 -9.73 -6.26 -0.94
CA HIS A 25 -9.61 -7.71 -0.95
C HIS A 25 -9.06 -8.22 0.39
N PRO A 26 -9.91 -8.76 1.27
CA PRO A 26 -9.59 -9.06 2.68
C PRO A 26 -8.40 -9.99 2.93
N PHE A 27 -7.97 -10.76 1.93
CA PHE A 27 -6.87 -11.74 2.03
C PHE A 27 -5.94 -11.72 0.83
N ALA A 28 -5.93 -10.62 0.08
CA ALA A 28 -5.11 -10.48 -1.10
C ALA A 28 -3.62 -10.29 -0.78
N GLU A 29 -2.76 -10.96 -1.54
CA GLU A 29 -1.33 -10.69 -1.49
C GLU A 29 -1.03 -9.28 -2.03
N HIS A 30 -0.01 -8.63 -1.45
CA HIS A 30 0.49 -7.35 -1.94
C HIS A 30 0.88 -7.39 -3.42
N LYS A 31 1.36 -8.55 -3.91
CA LYS A 31 1.68 -8.77 -5.33
C LYS A 31 0.45 -8.62 -6.22
N MET A 32 -0.68 -9.15 -5.79
CA MET A 32 -1.95 -9.04 -6.52
C MET A 32 -2.41 -7.58 -6.57
N PHE A 33 -2.32 -6.85 -5.47
CA PHE A 33 -2.65 -5.42 -5.48
C PHE A 33 -1.71 -4.63 -6.39
N GLY A 34 -0.40 -4.90 -6.36
CA GLY A 34 0.56 -4.28 -7.26
C GLY A 34 0.20 -4.49 -8.72
N ALA A 35 -0.13 -5.73 -9.10
CA ALA A 35 -0.54 -6.06 -10.45
C ALA A 35 -1.86 -5.38 -10.86
N LEU A 36 -2.88 -5.40 -9.99
CA LEU A 36 -4.17 -4.75 -10.26
C LEU A 36 -4.03 -3.23 -10.41
N VAL A 37 -3.22 -2.60 -9.56
CA VAL A 37 -2.95 -1.16 -9.65
C VAL A 37 -2.18 -0.84 -10.92
N TYR A 38 -1.18 -1.64 -11.29
CA TYR A 38 -0.46 -1.46 -12.56
C TYR A 38 -1.41 -1.51 -13.76
N VAL A 39 -2.30 -2.50 -13.79
CA VAL A 39 -3.31 -2.61 -14.85
C VAL A 39 -4.21 -1.38 -14.87
N ALA A 40 -4.67 -0.93 -13.72
CA ALA A 40 -5.48 0.29 -13.64
C ALA A 40 -4.72 1.53 -14.13
N GLU A 41 -3.41 1.64 -13.87
CA GLU A 41 -2.54 2.71 -14.39
C GLU A 41 -2.45 2.68 -15.92
N CYS A 42 -2.42 1.49 -16.53
CA CYS A 42 -2.50 1.36 -17.99
C CYS A 42 -3.81 1.92 -18.56
N PHE A 43 -4.91 1.86 -17.79
CA PHE A 43 -6.23 2.39 -18.17
C PHE A 43 -6.48 3.83 -17.68
N GLY A 44 -5.42 4.57 -17.32
CA GLY A 44 -5.52 5.99 -17.01
C GLY A 44 -6.00 6.31 -15.59
N PHE A 45 -5.96 5.33 -14.69
CA PHE A 45 -6.07 5.59 -13.25
C PHE A 45 -4.69 5.82 -12.64
N ARG A 46 -4.66 6.37 -11.43
CA ARG A 46 -3.43 6.56 -10.67
C ARG A 46 -3.64 6.09 -9.26
N TYR A 47 -2.60 5.47 -8.72
CA TYR A 47 -2.57 5.11 -7.31
C TYR A 47 -2.77 6.36 -6.44
N ALA A 48 -3.80 6.32 -5.59
CA ALA A 48 -4.22 7.40 -4.70
C ALA A 48 -3.93 7.13 -3.22
N GLY A 49 -3.43 5.95 -2.88
CA GLY A 49 -2.94 5.64 -1.54
C GLY A 49 -3.63 4.42 -0.95
N VAL A 50 -3.25 4.11 0.28
CA VAL A 50 -3.78 2.96 1.02
C VAL A 50 -4.39 3.44 2.33
N ARG A 51 -5.51 2.83 2.69
CA ARG A 51 -6.07 2.91 4.04
C ARG A 51 -6.22 1.53 4.63
N LEU A 52 -6.04 1.44 5.94
CA LEU A 52 -6.30 0.23 6.71
C LEU A 52 -7.60 0.44 7.46
N VAL A 53 -8.65 -0.25 7.04
CA VAL A 53 -9.99 -0.05 7.57
C VAL A 53 -10.42 -1.25 8.41
N GLY A 54 -11.15 -0.97 9.48
CA GLY A 54 -11.77 -1.97 10.34
C GLY A 54 -10.81 -2.62 11.35
N ARG A 55 -11.37 -3.51 12.17
CA ARG A 55 -10.66 -4.17 13.28
C ARG A 55 -9.52 -5.09 12.80
N HIS A 56 -9.67 -5.66 11.60
CA HIS A 56 -8.69 -6.54 10.98
C HIS A 56 -7.65 -5.80 10.14
N LYS A 57 -7.68 -4.45 10.10
CA LYS A 57 -6.78 -3.63 9.27
C LYS A 57 -6.75 -4.12 7.82
N ILE A 58 -7.92 -4.23 7.21
CA ILE A 58 -8.03 -4.67 5.82
C ILE A 58 -7.42 -3.60 4.92
N LEU A 59 -6.67 -4.01 3.90
CA LEU A 59 -6.02 -3.12 2.95
C LEU A 59 -7.04 -2.60 1.93
N HIS A 60 -7.27 -1.28 1.94
CA HIS A 60 -8.10 -0.57 0.99
C HIS A 60 -7.18 0.27 0.11
N VAL A 61 -6.99 -0.15 -1.15
CA VAL A 61 -6.17 0.59 -2.11
C VAL A 61 -7.08 1.53 -2.89
N HIS A 62 -6.82 2.82 -2.83
CA HIS A 62 -7.58 3.84 -3.56
C HIS A 62 -6.86 4.19 -4.85
N LEU A 63 -7.63 4.39 -5.92
CA LEU A 63 -7.18 4.87 -7.21
C LEU A 63 -8.08 6.03 -7.65
N VAL A 64 -7.49 7.01 -8.33
CA VAL A 64 -8.22 8.15 -8.90
C VAL A 64 -7.93 8.22 -10.39
N ARG A 65 -8.94 8.56 -11.21
CA ARG A 65 -8.77 8.80 -12.63
C ARG A 65 -7.83 9.99 -12.86
N ASP A 66 -6.83 9.80 -13.71
CA ASP A 66 -5.94 10.87 -14.13
C ASP A 66 -6.60 11.73 -15.21
N THR A 67 -6.76 13.03 -14.95
CA THR A 67 -7.34 13.98 -15.89
C THR A 67 -6.33 14.50 -16.92
N HIS A 68 -5.06 14.10 -16.83
CA HIS A 68 -4.03 14.55 -17.76
C HIS A 68 -4.27 13.99 -19.18
N PRO A 69 -4.19 14.82 -20.25
CA PRO A 69 -4.47 14.37 -21.63
C PRO A 69 -3.63 13.17 -22.07
N ALA A 70 -2.34 13.14 -21.72
CA ALA A 70 -1.45 12.02 -22.03
C ALA A 70 -1.88 10.69 -21.37
N ALA A 71 -2.47 10.74 -20.16
CA ALA A 71 -2.96 9.54 -19.48
C ALA A 71 -4.24 9.01 -20.15
N GLN A 72 -5.12 9.91 -20.59
CA GLN A 72 -6.33 9.56 -21.33
C GLN A 72 -6.01 8.97 -22.70
N GLN A 73 -5.03 9.53 -23.42
CA GLN A 73 -4.56 8.98 -24.70
C GLN A 73 -4.01 7.55 -24.55
N ARG A 74 -3.20 7.32 -23.51
CA ARG A 74 -2.69 5.97 -23.20
C ARG A 74 -3.82 5.00 -22.84
N ALA A 75 -4.78 5.46 -22.04
CA ALA A 75 -5.94 4.66 -21.67
C ALA A 75 -6.77 4.25 -22.90
N ALA A 76 -7.01 5.18 -23.82
CA ALA A 76 -7.73 4.91 -25.07
C ALA A 76 -6.96 3.93 -25.96
N ALA A 77 -5.64 4.11 -26.10
CA ALA A 77 -4.78 3.19 -26.85
C ALA A 77 -4.77 1.78 -26.25
N ASN A 78 -4.69 1.66 -24.93
CA ASN A 78 -4.72 0.38 -24.24
C ASN A 78 -6.10 -0.29 -24.29
N LEU A 79 -7.19 0.48 -24.25
CA LEU A 79 -8.54 -0.05 -24.43
C LEU A 79 -8.74 -0.62 -25.84
N ALA A 80 -8.19 0.05 -26.86
CA ALA A 80 -8.21 -0.44 -28.23
C ALA A 80 -7.33 -1.69 -28.43
N ALA A 81 -6.15 -1.72 -27.80
CA ALA A 81 -5.23 -2.86 -27.89
C ALA A 81 -5.70 -4.09 -27.08
N PHE A 82 -6.41 -3.88 -25.96
CA PHE A 82 -6.82 -4.93 -25.05
C PHE A 82 -8.34 -4.85 -24.71
N PRO A 83 -9.23 -5.08 -25.70
CA PRO A 83 -10.67 -4.94 -25.50
C PRO A 83 -11.30 -6.04 -24.60
N GLN A 84 -10.61 -7.16 -24.41
CA GLN A 84 -11.11 -8.33 -23.66
C GLN A 84 -10.60 -8.41 -22.21
N VAL A 85 -10.03 -7.34 -21.67
CA VAL A 85 -9.56 -7.31 -20.28
C VAL A 85 -10.74 -7.54 -19.33
N GLY A 86 -10.61 -8.52 -18.43
CA GLY A 86 -11.68 -8.95 -17.52
C GLY A 86 -12.60 -10.05 -18.08
N ALA A 87 -12.50 -10.37 -19.36
CA ALA A 87 -13.25 -11.45 -20.02
C ALA A 87 -12.34 -12.61 -20.49
N GLY A 88 -11.23 -12.83 -19.79
CA GLY A 88 -10.24 -13.87 -20.11
C GLY A 88 -9.22 -13.49 -21.20
N GLY A 89 -9.22 -12.24 -21.66
CA GLY A 89 -8.27 -11.73 -22.65
C GLY A 89 -6.89 -11.35 -22.08
N ASN A 90 -5.98 -10.98 -22.99
CA ASN A 90 -4.66 -10.45 -22.62
C ASN A 90 -4.77 -9.17 -21.78
N VAL A 91 -3.85 -9.02 -20.84
CA VAL A 91 -3.77 -7.89 -19.93
C VAL A 91 -2.42 -7.18 -20.14
N PRO A 92 -2.39 -5.83 -20.17
CA PRO A 92 -1.14 -5.10 -20.33
C PRO A 92 -0.08 -5.51 -19.30
N GLY A 93 1.12 -5.87 -19.77
CA GLY A 93 2.27 -6.18 -18.90
C GLY A 93 2.15 -7.42 -18.03
N MET A 94 1.18 -8.30 -18.29
CA MET A 94 0.97 -9.55 -17.53
C MET A 94 0.96 -10.77 -18.45
N TYR A 95 1.32 -11.93 -17.91
CA TYR A 95 1.14 -13.19 -18.63
C TYR A 95 -0.35 -13.53 -18.82
N LEU A 96 -0.68 -14.20 -19.92
CA LEU A 96 -2.06 -14.62 -20.24
C LEU A 96 -2.69 -15.39 -19.07
N ASN A 97 -3.92 -15.02 -18.70
CA ASN A 97 -4.69 -15.62 -17.61
C ASN A 97 -4.00 -15.58 -16.22
N SER A 98 -3.03 -14.70 -16.03
CA SER A 98 -2.33 -14.51 -14.75
C SER A 98 -2.19 -13.04 -14.38
N LEU A 99 -1.98 -12.79 -13.08
CA LEU A 99 -1.54 -11.49 -12.54
C LEU A 99 -0.03 -11.48 -12.28
N THR A 100 0.70 -12.39 -12.93
CA THR A 100 2.16 -12.42 -12.93
C THR A 100 2.68 -11.40 -13.95
N PRO A 101 3.51 -10.42 -13.55
CA PRO A 101 4.06 -9.44 -14.48
C PRO A 101 5.04 -10.10 -15.45
N VAL A 102 5.10 -9.58 -16.68
CA VAL A 102 6.23 -9.87 -17.58
C VAL A 102 7.49 -9.14 -17.09
N PRO A 103 8.71 -9.59 -17.44
CA PRO A 103 9.96 -9.00 -16.93
C PRO A 103 10.06 -7.49 -17.15
N GLU A 104 9.52 -6.99 -18.26
CA GLU A 104 9.49 -5.56 -18.60
C GLU A 104 8.62 -4.74 -17.64
N ALA A 105 7.49 -5.29 -17.18
CA ALA A 105 6.56 -4.63 -16.27
C ALA A 105 6.88 -4.91 -14.78
N GLN A 106 7.76 -5.87 -14.50
CA GLN A 106 8.07 -6.30 -13.14
C GLN A 106 8.62 -5.16 -12.28
N ALA A 107 9.52 -4.32 -12.83
CA ALA A 107 10.10 -3.19 -12.09
C ALA A 107 9.03 -2.17 -11.64
N ASP A 108 8.06 -1.91 -12.50
CA ASP A 108 6.95 -1.00 -12.23
C ASP A 108 5.98 -1.57 -11.19
N VAL A 109 5.66 -2.85 -11.30
CA VAL A 109 4.82 -3.56 -10.33
C VAL A 109 5.51 -3.62 -8.96
N ASP A 110 6.82 -3.89 -8.91
CA ASP A 110 7.58 -3.93 -7.66
C ASP A 110 7.64 -2.56 -6.98
N LEU A 111 7.74 -1.48 -7.76
CA LEU A 111 7.65 -0.11 -7.25
C LEU A 111 6.27 0.15 -6.62
N ILE A 112 5.19 -0.25 -7.28
CA ILE A 112 3.82 -0.12 -6.74
C ILE A 112 3.68 -0.95 -5.45
N ILE A 113 4.21 -2.17 -5.41
CA ILE A 113 4.21 -3.01 -4.21
C ILE A 113 4.97 -2.32 -3.07
N ALA A 114 6.11 -1.69 -3.35
CA ALA A 114 6.89 -0.94 -2.37
C ALA A 114 6.11 0.27 -1.84
N LEU A 115 5.41 1.01 -2.71
CA LEU A 115 4.53 2.11 -2.33
C LEU A 115 3.40 1.65 -1.39
N ILE A 116 2.68 0.59 -1.78
CA ILE A 116 1.58 0.02 -0.99
C ILE A 116 2.09 -0.41 0.39
N LYS A 117 3.24 -1.08 0.46
CA LYS A 117 3.85 -1.49 1.74
C LYS A 117 4.25 -0.30 2.59
N TYR A 118 4.81 0.75 1.99
CA TYR A 118 5.19 1.96 2.70
C TYR A 118 3.97 2.66 3.31
N ASP A 119 2.92 2.89 2.51
CA ASP A 119 1.68 3.52 2.97
C ASP A 119 0.97 2.66 4.03
N ALA A 120 0.90 1.34 3.83
CA ALA A 120 0.35 0.41 4.82
C ALA A 120 1.13 0.44 6.13
N LEU A 121 2.46 0.58 6.09
CA LEU A 121 3.26 0.73 7.32
C LEU A 121 2.96 2.03 8.03
N ILE A 122 2.78 3.15 7.31
CA ILE A 122 2.39 4.45 7.88
C ILE A 122 1.07 4.31 8.61
N GLU A 123 0.05 3.77 7.94
CA GLU A 123 -1.30 3.65 8.48
C GLU A 123 -1.37 2.61 9.62
N ALA A 124 -0.61 1.51 9.54
CA ALA A 124 -0.61 0.45 10.56
C ALA A 124 0.06 0.89 11.86
N GLY A 125 1.06 1.77 11.77
CA GLY A 125 1.85 2.21 12.89
C GLY A 125 1.28 3.47 13.48
N ASN A 126 0.46 3.34 14.53
CA ASN A 126 0.13 4.45 15.41
C ASN A 126 1.18 4.52 16.54
N PRO A 127 2.25 5.33 16.39
CA PRO A 127 3.31 5.42 17.39
C PRO A 127 2.81 5.94 18.72
N ARG A 128 1.71 6.71 18.74
CA ARG A 128 1.09 7.20 19.97
C ARG A 128 0.43 6.05 20.71
N GLN A 129 -0.36 5.22 20.03
CA GLN A 129 -1.03 4.08 20.64
C GLN A 129 -0.06 3.06 21.25
N LEU A 130 1.01 2.71 20.53
CA LEU A 130 2.03 1.80 21.08
C LEU A 130 2.75 2.41 22.28
N LYS A 131 3.06 3.72 22.26
CA LYS A 131 3.65 4.40 23.41
C LYS A 131 2.69 4.43 24.60
N THR A 132 1.40 4.75 24.40
CA THR A 132 0.42 4.75 25.48
C THR A 132 0.20 3.38 26.08
N ILE A 133 0.17 2.31 25.28
CA ILE A 133 0.05 0.93 25.78
C ILE A 133 1.32 0.55 26.55
N GLY A 134 2.51 0.87 26.03
CA GLY A 134 3.78 0.59 26.70
C GLY A 134 3.90 1.29 28.06
N TRP A 135 3.62 2.59 28.10
CA TRP A 135 3.62 3.36 29.36
C TRP A 135 2.51 2.91 30.32
N GLY A 136 1.31 2.62 29.81
CA GLY A 136 0.20 2.10 30.61
C GLY A 136 0.53 0.74 31.24
N ALA A 137 1.17 -0.15 30.49
CA ALA A 137 1.62 -1.45 31.00
C ALA A 137 2.72 -1.28 32.06
N ALA A 138 3.69 -0.39 31.84
CA ALA A 138 4.73 -0.10 32.84
C ALA A 138 4.14 0.42 34.16
N ALA A 139 3.22 1.38 34.08
CA ALA A 139 2.53 1.94 35.24
C ALA A 139 1.71 0.86 35.97
N LEU A 140 0.98 0.00 35.24
CA LEU A 140 0.20 -1.09 35.81
C LEU A 140 1.08 -2.09 36.57
N PHE A 141 2.20 -2.52 35.97
CA PHE A 141 3.11 -3.47 36.63
C PHE A 141 3.81 -2.87 37.85
N LEU A 142 4.17 -1.57 37.79
CA LEU A 142 4.72 -0.85 38.94
C LEU A 142 3.73 -0.72 40.09
N LEU A 143 2.45 -0.48 39.80
CA LEU A 143 1.39 -0.42 40.82
C LEU A 143 1.02 -1.79 41.39
N MET A 144 1.11 -2.86 40.57
CA MET A 144 0.83 -4.23 41.02
C MET A 144 1.95 -4.84 41.88
N ALA A 145 3.19 -4.39 41.71
CA ALA A 145 4.33 -4.85 42.49
C ALA A 145 4.15 -4.73 44.02
N PRO A 146 3.74 -3.58 44.58
CA PRO A 146 3.46 -3.46 46.00
C PRO A 146 2.21 -4.20 46.47
N LEU A 147 1.18 -4.34 45.61
CA LEU A 147 -0.06 -5.04 45.97
C LEU A 147 0.14 -6.56 46.12
N THR A 148 1.02 -7.15 45.31
CA THR A 148 1.22 -8.62 45.27
C THR A 148 2.51 -9.09 45.92
N GLY A 149 3.43 -8.18 46.27
CA GLY A 149 4.73 -8.49 46.87
C GLY A 149 5.71 -9.21 45.93
N LYS A 150 5.35 -9.43 44.65
CA LYS A 150 6.16 -10.17 43.66
C LYS A 150 7.06 -9.25 42.84
N TYR A 151 7.92 -8.50 43.52
CA TYR A 151 8.82 -7.52 42.90
C TYR A 151 9.79 -8.14 41.89
N ALA A 152 10.28 -9.36 42.16
CA ALA A 152 11.26 -10.05 41.34
C ALA A 152 10.78 -10.34 39.90
N VAL A 153 9.46 -10.42 39.67
CA VAL A 153 8.87 -10.69 38.35
C VAL A 153 8.30 -9.43 37.72
N LEU A 154 7.67 -8.57 38.52
CA LEU A 154 6.92 -7.42 38.01
C LEU A 154 7.83 -6.25 37.59
N LEU A 155 8.93 -6.01 38.31
CA LEU A 155 9.91 -4.98 37.93
C LEU A 155 10.60 -5.25 36.58
N PRO A 156 11.15 -6.45 36.32
CA PRO A 156 11.74 -6.72 35.01
C PRO A 156 10.70 -6.65 33.89
N LEU A 157 9.46 -7.11 34.13
CA LEU A 157 8.40 -7.03 33.11
C LEU A 157 7.98 -5.59 32.82
N ALA A 158 7.94 -4.72 33.84
CA ALA A 158 7.65 -3.29 33.70
C ALA A 158 8.67 -2.55 32.82
N VAL A 159 9.91 -3.02 32.75
CA VAL A 159 10.96 -2.44 31.89
C VAL A 159 11.03 -3.14 30.54
N LEU A 160 10.89 -4.46 30.51
CA LEU A 160 11.10 -5.27 29.30
C LEU A 160 9.99 -5.04 28.27
N ILE A 161 8.72 -4.90 28.69
CA ILE A 161 7.61 -4.65 27.76
C ILE A 161 7.74 -3.30 27.04
N PRO A 162 7.94 -2.16 27.72
CA PRO A 162 8.15 -0.88 27.05
C PRO A 162 9.40 -0.87 26.16
N ALA A 163 10.49 -1.50 26.60
CA ALA A 163 11.71 -1.63 25.82
C ALA A 163 11.47 -2.41 24.52
N PHE A 164 10.74 -3.54 24.59
CA PHE A 164 10.36 -4.32 23.42
C PHE A 164 9.47 -3.52 22.46
N MET A 165 8.46 -2.81 22.98
CA MET A 165 7.59 -1.95 22.16
C MET A 165 8.37 -0.82 21.49
N TYR A 166 9.31 -0.19 22.19
CA TYR A 166 10.18 0.83 21.63
C TYR A 166 11.09 0.25 20.52
N GLY A 167 11.65 -0.94 20.75
CA GLY A 167 12.41 -1.67 19.74
C GLY A 167 11.60 -1.96 18.47
N ALA A 168 10.35 -2.42 18.61
CA ALA A 168 9.45 -2.66 17.49
C ALA A 168 9.15 -1.39 16.69
N LEU A 169 8.97 -0.25 17.38
CA LEU A 169 8.81 1.05 16.72
C LEU A 169 10.07 1.44 15.94
N ARG A 170 11.27 1.23 16.51
CA ARG A 170 12.54 1.51 15.82
C ARG A 170 12.71 0.65 14.57
N ILE A 171 12.43 -0.65 14.65
CA ILE A 171 12.46 -1.55 13.48
C ILE A 171 11.49 -1.05 12.40
N ASN A 172 10.27 -0.64 12.77
CA ASN A 172 9.31 -0.09 11.81
C ASN A 172 9.85 1.19 11.16
N THR A 173 10.45 2.11 11.93
CA THR A 173 11.08 3.32 11.36
C THR A 173 12.23 3.02 10.39
N VAL A 174 13.08 2.03 10.71
CA VAL A 174 14.18 1.61 9.82
C VAL A 174 13.64 0.97 8.53
N ARG A 175 12.62 0.11 8.64
CA ARG A 175 11.95 -0.49 7.46
C ARG A 175 11.34 0.59 6.57
N ARG A 176 10.68 1.58 7.17
CA ARG A 176 10.13 2.74 6.44
C ARG A 176 11.22 3.55 5.75
N ALA A 177 12.34 3.82 6.42
CA ALA A 177 13.46 4.57 5.83
C ALA A 177 14.09 3.83 4.62
N LYS A 178 14.24 2.50 4.70
CA LYS A 178 14.72 1.69 3.57
C LYS A 178 13.78 1.75 2.37
N LEU A 179 12.47 1.63 2.60
CA LEU A 179 11.46 1.74 1.56
C LEU A 179 11.42 3.15 0.96
N ALA A 180 11.47 4.19 1.79
CA ALA A 180 11.56 5.57 1.34
C ALA A 180 12.80 5.82 0.46
N ALA A 181 13.96 5.27 0.84
CA ALA A 181 15.18 5.36 0.03
C ALA A 181 15.05 4.65 -1.33
N GLN A 182 14.44 3.45 -1.36
CA GLN A 182 14.16 2.73 -2.61
C GLN A 182 13.20 3.50 -3.52
N LEU A 183 12.13 4.07 -2.95
CA LEU A 183 11.14 4.85 -3.69
C LEU A 183 11.75 6.16 -4.23
N THR A 184 12.56 6.84 -3.43
CA THR A 184 13.25 8.07 -3.83
C THR A 184 14.29 7.79 -4.92
N ALA A 185 15.04 6.69 -4.82
CA ALA A 185 15.99 6.26 -5.85
C ALA A 185 15.28 5.91 -7.17
N ALA A 186 14.05 5.41 -7.11
CA ALA A 186 13.21 5.15 -8.26
C ALA A 186 12.50 6.41 -8.83
N GLY A 187 12.83 7.60 -8.31
CA GLY A 187 12.28 8.88 -8.79
C GLY A 187 10.89 9.21 -8.25
N CYS A 188 10.38 8.50 -7.24
CA CYS A 188 9.12 8.87 -6.58
C CYS A 188 9.31 10.14 -5.76
N THR A 189 8.44 11.12 -5.97
CA THR A 189 8.47 12.38 -5.24
C THR A 189 7.59 12.29 -4.00
N GLN A 190 8.11 12.81 -2.89
CA GLN A 190 7.33 12.91 -1.66
C GLN A 190 6.41 14.13 -1.76
N VAL A 191 5.11 13.88 -1.91
CA VAL A 191 4.06 14.90 -1.91
C VAL A 191 3.33 14.83 -0.57
N ARG A 192 3.13 16.00 0.04
CA ARG A 192 2.28 16.11 1.22
C ARG A 192 0.84 16.30 0.74
N ASP A 193 -0.02 15.33 1.06
CA ASP A 193 -1.45 15.38 0.75
C ASP A 193 -2.12 16.52 1.56
N ASP A 194 -3.28 17.03 1.11
CA ASP A 194 -4.05 18.10 1.76
C ASP A 194 -4.47 17.73 3.20
N ALA A 195 -4.54 16.43 3.49
CA ALA A 195 -4.72 15.88 4.84
C ALA A 195 -3.45 15.94 5.73
N GLY A 196 -2.37 16.57 5.25
CA GLY A 196 -1.09 16.73 5.96
C GLY A 196 -0.21 15.48 6.00
N ARG A 197 -0.56 14.41 5.29
CA ARG A 197 0.16 13.12 5.24
C ARG A 197 1.29 13.15 4.22
N GLU A 198 2.47 12.70 4.62
CA GLU A 198 3.61 12.48 3.72
C GLU A 198 3.36 11.25 2.85
N ARG A 199 3.37 11.43 1.52
CA ARG A 199 3.03 10.38 0.56
C ARG A 199 4.01 10.36 -0.59
N TYR A 200 4.39 9.17 -1.07
CA TYR A 200 5.18 9.07 -2.29
C TYR A 200 4.26 8.96 -3.50
N VAL A 201 4.50 9.78 -4.51
CA VAL A 201 3.81 9.75 -5.80
C VAL A 201 4.80 9.26 -6.85
N ARG A 202 4.39 8.25 -7.61
CA ARG A 202 5.18 7.74 -8.72
C ARG A 202 5.40 8.85 -9.74
N PRO A 203 6.62 9.01 -10.30
CA PRO A 203 6.86 10.02 -11.33
C PRO A 203 5.98 9.74 -12.54
N LEU A 204 5.48 10.80 -13.17
CA LEU A 204 4.63 10.68 -14.35
C LEU A 204 5.47 10.03 -15.47
N PRO A 205 5.03 8.94 -16.09
CA PRO A 205 5.78 8.28 -17.17
C PRO A 205 5.93 9.14 -18.45
N TYR A 206 5.45 10.39 -18.44
CA TYR A 206 5.50 11.36 -19.53
C TYR A 206 6.21 12.67 -19.15
N ALA A 207 6.82 12.76 -17.97
CA ALA A 207 7.57 13.95 -17.56
C ALA A 207 8.92 14.13 -18.29
N THR A 208 9.34 13.17 -19.11
CA THR A 208 10.62 13.17 -19.83
C THR A 208 10.53 13.55 -21.32
N GLN A 209 9.37 13.94 -21.82
CA GLN A 209 9.22 14.48 -23.20
C GLN A 209 8.75 15.94 -23.13
N GLY A 210 9.66 16.84 -22.76
CA GLY A 210 9.34 18.27 -22.69
C GLY A 210 10.42 19.08 -21.98
N ALA A 211 11.67 18.95 -22.40
CA ALA A 211 12.71 19.95 -22.19
C ALA A 211 13.54 20.04 -23.47
#